data_AF-A0A3M1Q3N8-F1
#
_entry.id   AF-A0A3M1Q3N8-F1
#
_cell.length_a   1.000
_cell.length_b   1.000
_cell.length_c   1.000
_cell.angle_alpha   90.00
_cell.angle_beta   90.00
_cell.angle_gamma   90.00
#
_symmetry.space_group_name_H-M   'P 1'
#
loop_
_entity.id
_entity.type
_entity.pdbx_description
1 polymer ?
#
loop_
_entity_poly.entity_id
_entity_poly.type
_entity_poly.pdbx_seq_one_letter_code
_entity_poly.pdbx_strand_id
1 'polypeptide(L)'
;MIVKNSGAELSDGKHPIALTGRVWTLCDADANGAITPGDRLTTSSTPGHAMRVTNDDLAPGAVIGKAMTSLKSGKGLVLVLVQPQ
;
A
#
# COMPACT_ATOMS: atom_id res chain seq x y z
N MET A 1 1.82 6.35 -12.28
CA MET A 1 2.03 5.81 -13.64
C MET A 1 1.92 4.31 -13.50
N ILE A 2 1.01 3.64 -14.22
CA ILE A 2 0.91 2.18 -14.14
C ILE A 2 1.73 1.60 -15.27
N VAL A 3 2.77 0.84 -14.92
CA VAL A 3 3.70 0.28 -15.90
C VAL A 3 3.14 -1.06 -16.37
N LYS A 4 2.92 -1.21 -17.67
CA LYS A 4 2.63 -2.50 -18.28
C LYS A 4 3.97 -3.13 -18.68
N ASN A 5 4.37 -4.18 -17.98
CA ASN A 5 5.52 -4.99 -18.39
C ASN A 5 5.01 -6.11 -19.31
N SER A 6 5.27 -5.99 -20.61
CA SER A 6 4.86 -6.98 -21.61
C SER A 6 6.10 -7.80 -21.96
N GLY A 7 6.13 -9.09 -21.64
CA GLY A 7 7.21 -10.01 -22.05
C GLY A 7 8.14 -10.56 -20.95
N ALA A 8 7.82 -10.37 -19.66
CA ALA A 8 8.48 -11.11 -18.59
C ALA A 8 7.73 -12.41 -18.30
N GLU A 9 8.43 -13.55 -18.18
CA GLU A 9 7.84 -14.88 -17.91
C GLU A 9 6.93 -14.92 -16.66
N LEU A 10 7.06 -13.93 -15.75
CA LEU A 10 6.35 -13.86 -14.47
C LEU A 10 5.03 -13.08 -14.49
N SER A 11 4.67 -12.40 -15.60
CA SER A 11 3.39 -11.65 -15.65
C SER A 11 2.85 -11.53 -17.07
N ASP A 12 1.57 -11.87 -17.27
CA ASP A 12 0.87 -11.78 -18.56
C ASP A 12 0.49 -10.35 -18.99
N GLY A 13 0.90 -9.34 -18.21
CA GLY A 13 0.65 -7.92 -18.49
C GLY A 13 -0.82 -7.49 -18.42
N LYS A 14 -1.75 -8.38 -18.01
CA LYS A 14 -3.19 -8.06 -17.97
C LYS A 14 -3.55 -7.14 -16.82
N HIS A 15 -2.86 -7.27 -15.70
CA HIS A 15 -3.09 -6.47 -14.50
C HIS A 15 -1.95 -5.46 -14.34
N PRO A 16 -2.24 -4.16 -14.44
CA PRO A 16 -1.19 -3.17 -14.42
C PRO A 16 -0.77 -2.93 -12.96
N ILE A 17 0.54 -2.93 -12.68
CA ILE A 17 1.09 -2.82 -11.32
C ILE A 17 1.66 -1.42 -11.09
N ALA A 18 1.35 -0.86 -9.91
CA ALA A 18 1.88 0.42 -9.49
C ALA A 18 3.29 0.25 -8.92
N LEU A 19 4.31 0.69 -9.67
CA LEU A 19 5.70 0.73 -9.19
C LEU A 19 6.04 2.09 -8.54
N THR A 20 5.35 3.15 -8.95
CA THR A 20 5.54 4.50 -8.42
C THR A 20 4.35 5.41 -8.71
N GLY A 21 4.11 6.37 -7.81
CA GLY A 21 3.12 7.43 -7.93
C GLY A 21 1.98 7.31 -6.92
N ARG A 22 0.83 7.92 -7.25
CA ARG A 22 -0.35 7.96 -6.37
C ARG A 22 -1.37 6.92 -6.83
N VAL A 23 -1.74 6.00 -5.95
CA VAL A 23 -2.68 4.92 -6.23
C VAL A 23 -3.63 4.73 -5.05
N TRP A 24 -4.89 4.43 -5.36
CA TRP A 24 -5.85 4.02 -4.35
C TRP A 24 -5.57 2.58 -3.93
N THR A 25 -5.37 2.39 -2.63
CA THR A 25 -5.01 1.10 -2.03
C THR A 25 -6.08 0.72 -1.03
N LEU A 26 -6.51 -0.55 -1.06
CA LEU A 26 -7.36 -1.10 -0.03
C LEU A 26 -6.56 -1.17 1.28
N CYS A 27 -7.13 -0.64 2.34
CA CYS A 27 -6.51 -0.56 3.65
C CYS A 27 -7.44 -1.08 4.73
N ASP A 28 -6.85 -1.59 5.79
CA ASP A 28 -7.52 -2.14 6.97
C ASP A 28 -7.10 -1.38 8.22
N ALA A 29 -7.94 -0.44 8.63
CA ALA A 29 -7.71 0.37 9.82
C ALA A 29 -8.07 -0.37 11.13
N ASP A 30 -8.78 -1.51 11.05
CA ASP A 30 -9.08 -2.30 12.24
C ASP A 30 -7.90 -3.18 12.68
N ALA A 31 -6.98 -3.50 11.76
CA ALA A 31 -5.81 -4.33 12.07
C ALA A 31 -4.80 -3.63 12.99
N ASN A 32 -4.40 -2.40 12.64
CA ASN A 32 -3.34 -1.65 13.34
C ASN A 32 -3.77 -0.20 13.69
N GLY A 33 -5.06 0.06 13.72
CA GLY A 33 -5.65 1.36 14.05
C GLY A 33 -5.78 2.31 12.86
N ALA A 34 -6.39 3.46 13.14
CA ALA A 34 -6.67 4.52 12.17
C ALA A 34 -5.43 4.90 11.34
N ILE A 35 -5.64 5.12 10.04
CA ILE A 35 -4.63 5.62 9.10
C ILE A 35 -4.83 7.13 8.94
N THR A 36 -3.75 7.87 9.00
CA THR A 36 -3.67 9.32 8.83
C THR A 36 -2.65 9.69 7.75
N PRO A 37 -2.78 10.87 7.10
CA PRO A 37 -1.81 11.30 6.10
C PRO A 37 -0.39 11.36 6.68
N GLY A 38 0.57 10.79 5.94
CA GLY A 38 1.96 10.66 6.36
C GLY A 38 2.30 9.30 6.98
N ASP A 39 1.31 8.52 7.42
CA ASP A 39 1.55 7.18 7.96
C ASP A 39 2.25 6.28 6.94
N ARG A 40 3.25 5.55 7.42
CA ARG A 40 3.85 4.45 6.65
C ARG A 40 2.89 3.27 6.63
N LEU A 41 2.76 2.66 5.47
CA LEU A 41 1.88 1.51 5.26
C LEU A 41 2.68 0.26 4.91
N THR A 42 2.26 -0.86 5.49
CA THR A 42 2.78 -2.22 5.23
C THR A 42 1.61 -3.14 4.87
N THR A 43 1.88 -4.40 4.53
CA THR A 43 0.83 -5.40 4.24
C THR A 43 0.04 -5.74 5.49
N SER A 44 -1.27 -5.94 5.34
CA SER A 44 -2.17 -6.39 6.42
C SER A 44 -2.27 -7.91 6.45
N SER A 45 -2.67 -8.46 7.60
CA SER A 45 -3.14 -9.84 7.70
C SER A 45 -4.44 -10.07 6.92
N THR A 46 -5.22 -9.02 6.66
CA THR A 46 -6.37 -9.09 5.75
C THR A 46 -5.87 -9.18 4.29
N PRO A 47 -6.19 -10.24 3.54
CA PRO A 47 -5.71 -10.41 2.18
C PRO A 47 -6.03 -9.22 1.28
N GLY A 48 -5.04 -8.78 0.50
CA GLY A 48 -5.19 -7.67 -0.45
C GLY A 48 -5.30 -6.28 0.19
N HIS A 49 -5.09 -6.14 1.50
CA HIS A 49 -5.14 -4.86 2.20
C HIS A 49 -3.78 -4.45 2.75
N ALA A 50 -3.55 -3.14 2.81
CA ALA A 50 -2.47 -2.55 3.58
C ALA A 50 -2.95 -2.16 4.99
N MET A 51 -2.03 -1.96 5.91
CA MET A 51 -2.32 -1.44 7.25
C MET A 51 -1.21 -0.47 7.70
N ARG A 52 -1.49 0.30 8.76
CA ARG A 52 -0.52 1.20 9.37
C ARG A 52 0.65 0.42 9.97
N VAL A 53 1.88 0.92 9.78
CA VAL A 53 3.06 0.43 10.48
C VAL A 53 2.96 0.73 11.97
N THR A 54 3.28 -0.26 12.80
CA THR A 54 3.29 -0.13 14.27
C THR A 54 4.64 -0.47 14.89
N ASN A 55 5.53 -1.13 14.15
CA ASN A 55 6.89 -1.44 14.57
C ASN A 55 7.88 -0.78 13.59
N ASP A 56 8.55 0.28 14.06
CA ASP A 56 9.44 1.09 13.25
C ASP A 56 10.81 0.44 13.02
N ASP A 57 11.25 -0.45 13.90
CA ASP A 57 12.52 -1.16 13.77
C ASP A 57 12.48 -2.18 12.62
N LEU A 58 11.30 -2.74 12.34
CA LEU A 58 11.05 -3.69 11.25
C LEU A 58 10.47 -3.06 9.98
N ALA A 59 10.19 -1.74 10.00
CA ALA A 59 9.60 -1.04 8.88
C ALA A 59 10.51 -0.96 7.64
N PRO A 60 11.85 -0.78 7.74
CA PRO A 60 12.73 -0.73 6.58
C PRO A 60 12.59 -1.99 5.70
N GLY A 61 12.29 -1.80 4.42
CA GLY A 61 12.08 -2.90 3.46
C GLY A 61 10.68 -3.54 3.48
N ALA A 62 9.87 -3.31 4.52
CA ALA A 62 8.48 -3.79 4.58
C ALA A 62 7.44 -2.74 4.14
N VAL A 63 7.84 -1.47 4.07
CA VAL A 63 6.95 -0.36 3.72
C VAL A 63 6.68 -0.34 2.22
N ILE A 64 5.40 -0.31 1.85
CA ILE A 64 4.95 -0.26 0.45
C ILE A 64 4.56 1.16 -0.01
N GLY A 65 4.45 2.11 0.94
CA GLY A 65 4.13 3.51 0.62
C GLY A 65 3.71 4.32 1.84
N LYS A 66 3.30 5.57 1.60
CA LYS A 66 2.77 6.49 2.62
C LYS A 66 1.34 6.91 2.32
N ALA A 67 0.51 6.98 3.35
CA ALA A 67 -0.86 7.44 3.25
C ALA A 67 -0.92 8.94 2.88
N MET A 68 -1.81 9.30 1.98
CA MET A 68 -2.14 10.68 1.60
C MET A 68 -3.54 11.10 2.06
N THR A 69 -4.41 10.14 2.40
CA THR A 69 -5.75 10.36 2.96
C THR A 69 -5.91 9.55 4.25
N SER A 70 -6.95 9.84 5.02
CA SER A 70 -7.24 9.14 6.27
C SER A 70 -8.26 8.01 6.10
N LEU A 71 -8.21 7.03 7.01
CA LEU A 71 -9.22 5.99 7.22
C LEU A 71 -9.32 5.74 8.72
N LYS A 72 -10.45 6.11 9.34
CA LYS A 72 -10.59 6.09 10.81
C LYS A 72 -10.76 4.68 11.39
N SER A 73 -11.47 3.81 10.68
CA SER A 73 -11.82 2.44 11.11
C SER A 73 -12.30 1.65 9.89
N GLY A 74 -12.42 0.34 10.04
CA GLY A 74 -12.91 -0.53 8.99
C GLY A 74 -11.90 -0.77 7.87
N LYS A 75 -12.43 -1.28 6.75
CA LYS A 75 -11.70 -1.48 5.51
C LYS A 75 -12.18 -0.49 4.47
N GLY A 76 -11.25 0.12 3.73
CA GLY A 76 -11.58 1.16 2.77
C GLY A 76 -10.42 1.57 1.90
N LEU A 77 -10.67 2.49 0.98
CA LEU A 77 -9.63 3.01 0.09
C LEU A 77 -8.90 4.17 0.74
N VAL A 78 -7.56 4.09 0.71
CA VAL A 78 -6.66 5.17 1.08
C VAL A 78 -5.84 5.54 -0.17
N LEU A 79 -5.69 6.83 -0.43
CA LEU A 79 -4.77 7.28 -1.47
C LEU A 79 -3.36 7.12 -0.92
N VAL A 80 -2.52 6.35 -1.61
CA VAL A 80 -1.16 6.02 -1.18
C VAL A 80 -0.15 6.55 -2.19
N LEU A 81 0.91 7.15 -1.67
CA LEU A 81 2.11 7.46 -2.43
C LEU A 81 3.04 6.24 -2.39
N VAL A 82 3.13 5.55 -3.53
CA VAL A 82 4.05 4.43 -3.75
C VAL A 82 5.37 5.00 -4.27
N GLN A 83 6.47 4.65 -3.60
CA GLN A 83 7.82 5.13 -3.94
C GLN A 83 8.81 3.98 -3.77
N PRO A 84 9.80 3.83 -4.67
CA PRO A 84 10.95 2.96 -4.41
C PRO A 84 11.60 3.34 -3.08
N GLN A 85 11.92 2.35 -2.25
CA GLN A 85 12.67 2.54 -1.00
C GLN A 85 14.17 2.54 -1.29
#